data_AF-A0A6C0DSE4-F1
#
_entry.id   AF-A0A6C0DSE4-F1
#
_cell.length_a   1.000
_cell.length_b   1.000
_cell.length_c   1.000
_cell.angle_alpha   90.00
_cell.angle_beta   90.00
_cell.angle_gamma   90.00
#
_symmetry.space_group_name_H-M   'P 1'
#
loop_
_entity.id
_entity.type
_entity.pdbx_description
1 polymer ?
#
loop_
_entity_poly.entity_id
_entity_poly.type
_entity_poly.pdbx_seq_one_letter_code
_entity_poly.pdbx_strand_id
1 'polypeptide(L)'
;MAKKSKSITSKKTAGKPTVRSVSRTTTVKRKSVKSSLPPKISYREGVPGKDFQLTRLDKQYKGLSIYKIEFDLPDDNHCVNYVDSANNTIVFQDINGEYVLFNLDGTPVSETTKSLCLQKLAGKQRTLSKNRPKNESVARGIVLLQDCAPAIDLSGARSVLAKLNAELEEKCGASRPLFMKFAPFHEFDEDVTRFNEYSNLSIAGQFYNTLILALCTSDGKCVSTIEFLLSHSGEIAILSKTVQAEEGKRYNKMLRYVLTMIAMQLPGIHSIKSIAVNPISAWLLIHYFHARVDAGNPFEIFLKDKGIAMENITQPVIQAYYAEKKGPVHLTIDVNDANSQDSYTQFHKLVAGVSPADEIKC
;
A
#
# COMPACT_ATOMS: atom_id res chain seq x y z
N MET A 1 23.48 69.58 -2.08
CA MET A 1 24.53 70.47 -1.53
C MET A 1 24.36 70.56 -0.02
N ALA A 2 25.49 70.65 0.72
CA ALA A 2 25.66 70.86 2.18
C ALA A 2 25.13 69.75 3.12
N LYS A 3 25.93 68.78 3.61
CA LYS A 3 27.03 68.76 4.63
C LYS A 3 26.64 69.04 6.10
N LYS A 4 26.83 67.95 6.89
CA LYS A 4 27.35 67.81 8.28
C LYS A 4 26.46 68.24 9.46
N SER A 5 26.25 67.33 10.42
CA SER A 5 27.12 67.22 11.61
C SER A 5 26.85 65.94 12.41
N LYS A 6 27.90 65.49 13.13
CA LYS A 6 28.04 64.26 13.90
C LYS A 6 27.42 64.39 15.30
N SER A 7 27.00 63.27 15.89
CA SER A 7 27.13 63.06 17.33
C SER A 7 27.46 61.59 17.61
N ILE A 8 28.57 61.40 18.33
CA ILE A 8 29.13 60.14 18.79
C ILE A 8 28.69 60.00 20.25
N THR A 9 28.09 58.86 20.61
CA THR A 9 28.02 58.42 22.01
C THR A 9 28.47 56.97 22.11
N SER A 10 29.63 56.80 22.72
CA SER A 10 30.16 55.52 23.16
C SER A 10 29.35 55.04 24.36
N LYS A 11 28.82 53.80 24.29
CA LYS A 11 28.32 53.11 25.48
C LYS A 11 29.17 51.87 25.74
N LYS A 12 29.67 51.87 26.98
CA LYS A 12 30.53 50.88 27.61
C LYS A 12 29.87 49.50 27.65
N THR A 13 30.76 48.53 27.48
CA THR A 13 30.73 47.12 27.83
C THR A 13 29.95 46.77 29.11
N ALA A 14 29.07 45.78 29.00
CA ALA A 14 28.73 44.87 30.10
C ALA A 14 29.09 43.45 29.62
N GLY A 15 30.15 42.89 30.20
CA GLY A 15 30.61 41.53 29.91
C GLY A 15 29.56 40.52 30.33
N LYS A 16 29.13 39.66 29.40
CA LYS A 16 28.37 38.45 29.72
C LYS A 16 29.32 37.42 30.33
N PRO A 17 28.93 36.74 31.43
CA PRO A 17 29.70 35.62 31.95
C PRO A 17 29.60 34.45 30.97
N THR A 18 30.71 34.11 30.34
CA THR A 18 30.85 32.90 29.53
C THR A 18 30.89 31.71 30.48
N VAL A 19 29.72 31.11 30.74
CA VAL A 19 29.64 29.79 31.39
C VAL A 19 30.19 28.77 30.39
N ARG A 20 31.49 28.47 30.50
CA ARG A 20 32.09 27.29 29.86
C ARG A 20 31.51 26.05 30.55
N SER A 21 30.45 25.48 29.96
CA SER A 21 30.03 24.13 30.30
C SER A 21 31.12 23.18 29.80
N VAL A 22 31.87 22.62 30.74
CA VAL A 22 32.79 21.51 30.47
C VAL A 22 31.92 20.28 30.21
N SER A 23 31.54 20.08 28.94
CA SER A 23 31.00 18.80 28.47
C SER A 23 32.11 17.75 28.63
N ARG A 24 32.09 17.02 29.76
CA ARG A 24 32.81 15.76 29.90
C ARG A 24 32.18 14.76 28.94
N THR A 25 32.72 14.70 27.73
CA THR A 25 32.46 13.61 26.80
C THR A 25 33.09 12.36 27.40
N THR A 26 32.30 11.60 28.17
CA THR A 26 32.66 10.24 28.57
C THR A 26 32.69 9.40 27.30
N THR A 27 33.89 9.23 26.75
CA THR A 27 34.15 8.28 25.67
C THR A 27 33.94 6.88 26.23
N VAL A 28 32.70 6.41 26.20
CA VAL A 28 32.37 5.01 26.45
C VAL A 28 33.09 4.23 25.35
N LYS A 29 34.22 3.60 25.70
CA LYS A 29 34.89 2.62 24.85
C LYS A 29 33.88 1.52 24.54
N ARG A 30 33.18 1.64 23.41
CA ARG A 30 32.38 0.56 22.84
C ARG A 30 33.32 -0.64 22.71
N LYS A 31 33.15 -1.62 23.58
CA LYS A 31 33.77 -2.94 23.39
C LYS A 31 33.37 -3.39 21.98
N SER A 32 34.35 -3.59 21.11
CA SER A 32 34.13 -4.19 19.82
C SER A 32 33.52 -5.57 20.07
N VAL A 33 32.23 -5.69 19.79
CA VAL A 33 31.54 -6.98 19.80
C VAL A 33 32.29 -7.83 18.79
N LYS A 34 32.92 -8.92 19.27
CA LYS A 34 33.60 -9.89 18.41
C LYS A 34 32.62 -10.27 17.31
N SER A 35 32.98 -9.94 16.08
CA SER A 35 32.29 -10.32 14.86
C SER A 35 32.18 -11.85 14.83
N SER A 36 31.06 -12.40 15.31
CA SER A 36 30.70 -13.79 15.04
C SER A 36 30.68 -13.96 13.54
N LEU A 37 31.40 -14.98 13.04
CA LEU A 37 31.34 -15.35 11.63
C LEU A 37 29.86 -15.42 11.20
N PRO A 38 29.49 -14.86 10.03
CA PRO A 38 28.12 -14.92 9.57
C PRO A 38 27.69 -16.40 9.54
N PRO A 39 26.47 -16.71 10.01
CA PRO A 39 25.96 -18.07 9.99
C PRO A 39 26.07 -18.64 8.57
N LYS A 40 26.54 -19.88 8.48
CA LYS A 40 26.69 -20.58 7.19
C LYS A 40 25.30 -20.80 6.62
N ILE A 41 24.96 -20.10 5.53
CA ILE A 41 23.72 -20.33 4.79
C ILE A 41 23.91 -21.60 3.95
N SER A 42 23.09 -22.63 4.21
CA SER A 42 22.94 -23.78 3.32
C SER A 42 21.71 -23.58 2.42
N TYR A 43 21.78 -24.17 1.24
CA TYR A 43 20.65 -24.25 0.33
C TYR A 43 20.66 -25.62 -0.35
N ARG A 44 19.50 -26.00 -0.89
CA ARG A 44 19.36 -27.17 -1.75
C ARG A 44 18.43 -26.86 -2.91
N GLU A 45 18.53 -27.70 -3.94
CA GLU A 45 17.63 -27.63 -5.09
C GLU A 45 16.27 -28.22 -4.71
N GLY A 46 15.21 -27.48 -5.01
CA GLY A 46 13.86 -27.86 -4.66
C GLY A 46 13.29 -28.91 -5.61
N VAL A 47 12.57 -29.86 -5.04
CA VAL A 47 11.91 -30.97 -5.74
C VAL A 47 10.39 -30.75 -5.72
N PRO A 48 9.75 -30.48 -6.88
CA PRO A 48 8.30 -30.36 -6.97
C PRO A 48 7.58 -31.60 -6.41
N GLY A 49 6.47 -31.39 -5.70
CA GLY A 49 5.69 -32.43 -5.04
C GLY A 49 6.24 -32.88 -3.68
N LYS A 50 7.52 -32.59 -3.39
CA LYS A 50 8.15 -32.86 -2.09
C LYS A 50 8.34 -31.59 -1.27
N ASP A 51 8.97 -30.58 -1.87
CA ASP A 51 9.34 -29.35 -1.17
C ASP A 51 8.32 -28.22 -1.38
N PHE A 52 7.61 -28.27 -2.50
CA PHE A 52 6.57 -27.33 -2.88
C PHE A 52 5.62 -27.95 -3.89
N GLN A 53 4.40 -27.43 -3.97
CA GLN A 53 3.51 -27.64 -5.11
C GLN A 53 3.61 -26.42 -6.04
N LEU A 54 3.68 -26.67 -7.34
CA LEU A 54 3.75 -25.64 -8.36
C LEU A 54 2.62 -25.85 -9.36
N THR A 55 1.72 -24.89 -9.44
CA THR A 55 0.59 -24.93 -10.39
C THR A 55 0.70 -23.73 -11.32
N ARG A 56 0.86 -23.99 -12.63
CA ARG A 56 0.73 -22.93 -13.64
C ARG A 56 -0.74 -22.59 -13.81
N LEU A 57 -1.08 -21.32 -13.72
CA LEU A 57 -2.44 -20.84 -13.98
C LEU A 57 -2.63 -20.66 -15.50
N ASP A 58 -3.86 -20.88 -15.98
CA ASP A 58 -4.22 -20.63 -17.38
C ASP A 58 -4.09 -19.15 -17.75
N LYS A 59 -4.18 -18.29 -16.74
CA LYS A 59 -4.09 -16.85 -16.84
C LYS A 59 -2.67 -16.37 -17.10
N GLN A 60 -2.58 -15.32 -17.91
CA GLN A 60 -1.33 -14.58 -18.15
C GLN A 60 -1.49 -13.12 -17.78
N TYR A 61 -0.38 -12.47 -17.41
CA TYR A 61 -0.34 -11.03 -17.18
C TYR A 61 0.76 -10.42 -18.05
N LYS A 62 0.38 -9.53 -18.97
CA LYS A 62 1.31 -8.90 -19.95
C LYS A 62 2.16 -9.94 -20.71
N GLY A 63 1.54 -11.07 -21.08
CA GLY A 63 2.18 -12.19 -21.78
C GLY A 63 3.07 -13.09 -20.90
N LEU A 64 3.13 -12.84 -19.59
CA LEU A 64 3.86 -13.66 -18.64
C LEU A 64 2.93 -14.72 -18.04
N SER A 65 3.43 -15.95 -17.90
CA SER A 65 2.69 -17.01 -17.22
C SER A 65 2.71 -16.80 -15.72
N ILE A 66 1.57 -16.99 -15.06
CA ILE A 66 1.44 -16.88 -13.61
C ILE A 66 1.49 -18.27 -13.00
N TYR A 67 2.20 -18.41 -11.88
CA TYR A 67 2.34 -19.64 -11.13
C TYR A 67 1.86 -19.44 -9.70
N LYS A 68 1.07 -20.38 -9.20
CA LYS A 68 0.77 -20.57 -7.78
C LYS A 68 1.81 -21.52 -7.19
N ILE A 69 2.42 -21.12 -6.09
CA ILE A 69 3.43 -21.88 -5.35
C ILE A 69 2.93 -22.11 -3.94
N GLU A 70 2.93 -23.36 -3.51
CA GLU A 70 2.46 -23.78 -2.19
C GLU A 70 3.59 -24.52 -1.47
N PHE A 71 3.92 -24.13 -0.25
CA PHE A 71 5.02 -24.70 0.53
C PHE A 71 4.84 -24.43 2.03
N ASP A 72 5.55 -25.15 2.88
CA ASP A 72 5.44 -25.00 4.34
C ASP A 72 6.64 -24.24 4.92
N LEU A 73 6.36 -23.33 5.84
CA LEU A 73 7.35 -22.47 6.51
C LEU A 73 7.89 -23.06 7.81
N PRO A 74 9.02 -22.54 8.36
CA PRO A 74 9.60 -22.98 9.63
C PRO A 74 8.68 -22.92 10.85
N ASP A 75 7.63 -22.13 10.78
CA ASP A 75 6.62 -21.95 11.83
C ASP A 75 5.38 -22.85 11.64
N ASP A 76 5.49 -23.86 10.77
CA ASP A 76 4.42 -24.82 10.43
C ASP A 76 3.21 -24.19 9.71
N ASN A 77 3.38 -22.96 9.18
CA ASN A 77 2.36 -22.32 8.37
C ASN A 77 2.44 -22.79 6.91
N HIS A 78 1.30 -23.21 6.36
CA HIS A 78 1.15 -23.45 4.94
C HIS A 78 1.08 -22.13 4.16
N CYS A 79 1.94 -22.00 3.17
CA CYS A 79 2.17 -20.76 2.45
C CYS A 79 1.68 -20.86 1.02
N VAL A 80 0.91 -19.88 0.56
CA VAL A 80 0.50 -19.74 -0.84
C VAL A 80 1.02 -18.40 -1.39
N ASN A 81 1.78 -18.47 -2.47
CA ASN A 81 2.32 -17.31 -3.18
C ASN A 81 2.07 -17.41 -4.68
N TYR A 82 2.04 -16.26 -5.34
CA TYR A 82 1.80 -16.15 -6.77
C TYR A 82 2.91 -15.31 -7.39
N VAL A 83 3.52 -15.83 -8.45
CA VAL A 83 4.65 -15.21 -9.15
C VAL A 83 4.47 -15.35 -10.65
N ASP A 84 5.18 -14.54 -11.43
CA ASP A 84 5.20 -14.65 -12.88
C ASP A 84 6.52 -15.17 -13.43
N SER A 85 6.49 -15.57 -14.70
CA SER A 85 7.67 -16.02 -15.44
C SER A 85 8.73 -14.95 -15.68
N ALA A 86 8.54 -13.68 -15.26
CA ALA A 86 9.63 -12.69 -15.31
C ALA A 86 10.71 -12.99 -14.25
N ASN A 87 10.33 -13.74 -13.20
CA ASN A 87 11.19 -14.14 -12.11
C ASN A 87 11.31 -15.66 -12.09
N ASN A 88 12.14 -16.20 -12.98
CA ASN A 88 12.23 -17.65 -13.18
C ASN A 88 12.75 -18.39 -11.94
N THR A 89 13.65 -17.81 -11.16
CA THR A 89 14.23 -18.49 -9.99
C THR A 89 13.55 -18.05 -8.71
N ILE A 90 13.05 -19.03 -7.96
CA ILE A 90 12.35 -18.84 -6.68
C ILE A 90 13.19 -19.39 -5.54
N VAL A 91 13.19 -18.67 -4.42
CA VAL A 91 13.87 -19.02 -3.17
C VAL A 91 12.85 -18.93 -2.04
N PHE A 92 12.85 -19.87 -1.11
CA PHE A 92 12.12 -19.76 0.16
C PHE A 92 12.86 -20.54 1.27
N GLN A 93 12.43 -20.41 2.53
CA GLN A 93 12.90 -21.27 3.63
C GLN A 93 11.85 -22.34 3.93
N ASP A 94 12.25 -23.61 3.95
CA ASP A 94 11.37 -24.72 4.29
C ASP A 94 11.14 -24.85 5.81
N ILE A 95 10.35 -25.84 6.22
CA ILE A 95 10.03 -26.12 7.63
C ILE A 95 11.26 -26.34 8.53
N ASN A 96 12.42 -26.71 7.96
CA ASN A 96 13.66 -26.90 8.71
C ASN A 96 14.53 -25.62 8.72
N GLY A 97 14.06 -24.54 8.11
CA GLY A 97 14.79 -23.29 7.94
C GLY A 97 15.86 -23.34 6.84
N GLU A 98 15.92 -24.41 6.05
CA GLU A 98 16.86 -24.54 4.93
C GLU A 98 16.34 -23.78 3.71
N TYR A 99 17.24 -23.10 2.98
CA TYR A 99 16.85 -22.42 1.76
C TYR A 99 16.62 -23.41 0.61
N VAL A 100 15.43 -23.37 0.03
CA VAL A 100 15.06 -24.13 -1.15
C VAL A 100 15.08 -23.22 -2.37
N LEU A 101 15.74 -23.67 -3.44
CA LEU A 101 15.93 -22.91 -4.68
C LEU A 101 15.47 -23.74 -5.89
N PHE A 102 14.67 -23.16 -6.78
CA PHE A 102 14.24 -23.84 -8.01
C PHE A 102 13.91 -22.85 -9.13
N ASN A 103 13.85 -23.32 -10.39
CA ASN A 103 13.32 -22.54 -11.50
C ASN A 103 11.85 -22.91 -11.79
N LEU A 104 11.02 -21.93 -12.15
CA LEU A 104 9.60 -22.11 -12.48
C LEU A 104 9.38 -23.03 -13.69
N ASP A 105 10.31 -23.03 -14.63
CA ASP A 105 10.29 -23.91 -15.82
C ASP A 105 10.78 -25.35 -15.53
N GLY A 106 11.17 -25.65 -14.29
CA GLY A 106 11.69 -26.96 -13.88
C GLY A 106 13.12 -27.25 -14.33
N THR A 107 13.80 -26.31 -14.99
CA THR A 107 15.21 -26.48 -15.35
C THR A 107 16.11 -26.39 -14.12
N PRO A 108 17.25 -27.11 -14.09
CA PRO A 108 18.18 -27.00 -12.99
C PRO A 108 18.72 -25.58 -12.80
N VAL A 109 18.88 -25.15 -11.57
CA VAL A 109 19.41 -23.80 -11.29
C VAL A 109 20.91 -23.77 -11.54
N SER A 110 21.38 -22.84 -12.37
CA SER A 110 22.82 -22.75 -12.71
C SER A 110 23.68 -22.44 -11.48
N GLU A 111 24.93 -22.93 -11.46
CA GLU A 111 25.89 -22.65 -10.38
C GLU A 111 26.18 -21.15 -10.20
N THR A 112 26.13 -20.38 -11.29
CA THR A 112 26.26 -18.92 -11.25
C THR A 112 25.08 -18.28 -10.52
N THR A 113 23.85 -18.70 -10.82
CA THR A 113 22.63 -18.23 -10.15
C THR A 113 22.63 -18.62 -8.67
N LYS A 114 23.00 -19.87 -8.36
CA LYS A 114 23.15 -20.38 -6.99
C LYS A 114 24.14 -19.54 -6.18
N SER A 115 25.33 -19.28 -6.74
CA SER A 115 26.38 -18.47 -6.11
C SER A 115 25.93 -17.02 -5.88
N LEU A 116 25.26 -16.41 -6.87
CA LEU A 116 24.71 -15.06 -6.75
C LEU A 116 23.64 -14.99 -5.65
N CYS A 117 22.75 -15.99 -5.61
CA CYS A 117 21.70 -16.08 -4.60
C CYS A 117 22.30 -16.14 -3.19
N LEU A 118 23.26 -17.05 -2.96
CA LEU A 118 23.96 -17.16 -1.68
C LEU A 118 24.63 -15.85 -1.24
N GLN A 119 25.34 -15.20 -2.15
CA GLN A 119 26.01 -13.93 -1.85
C GLN A 119 25.00 -12.87 -1.40
N LYS A 120 23.84 -12.81 -2.06
CA LYS A 120 22.78 -11.84 -1.75
C LYS A 120 22.06 -12.20 -0.45
N LEU A 121 21.70 -13.46 -0.22
CA LEU A 121 21.09 -13.92 1.02
C LEU A 121 22.00 -13.64 2.23
N ALA A 122 23.30 -13.89 2.12
CA ALA A 122 24.27 -13.60 3.19
C ALA A 122 24.37 -12.09 3.50
N GLY A 123 24.31 -11.25 2.46
CA GLY A 123 24.22 -9.79 2.62
C GLY A 123 22.92 -9.37 3.31
N LYS A 124 21.80 -10.00 2.94
CA LYS A 124 20.47 -9.66 3.44
C LYS A 124 20.18 -10.19 4.84
N GLN A 125 20.74 -11.31 5.28
CA GLN A 125 20.51 -11.83 6.63
C GLN A 125 20.89 -10.81 7.73
N ARG A 126 21.87 -9.95 7.45
CA ARG A 126 22.28 -8.84 8.33
C ARG A 126 21.23 -7.73 8.44
N THR A 127 20.39 -7.55 7.42
CA THR A 127 19.32 -6.55 7.36
C THR A 127 17.94 -7.13 7.69
N LEU A 128 17.69 -8.40 7.34
CA LEU A 128 16.45 -9.14 7.59
C LEU A 128 16.18 -9.30 9.10
N SER A 129 17.22 -9.46 9.92
CA SER A 129 17.09 -9.50 11.38
C SER A 129 16.53 -8.20 12.01
N LYS A 130 16.46 -7.10 11.26
CA LYS A 130 16.01 -5.80 11.77
C LYS A 130 14.63 -5.38 11.25
N ASN A 131 14.16 -5.98 10.17
CA ASN A 131 12.91 -5.59 9.51
C ASN A 131 12.01 -6.81 9.39
N ARG A 132 10.69 -6.60 9.40
CA ARG A 132 9.72 -7.68 9.18
C ARG A 132 10.01 -8.39 7.84
N PRO A 133 9.98 -9.74 7.78
CA PRO A 133 10.18 -10.47 6.53
C PRO A 133 9.18 -9.99 5.49
N LYS A 134 9.67 -9.73 4.28
CA LYS A 134 8.84 -9.37 3.12
C LYS A 134 9.40 -10.09 1.93
N ASN A 135 8.53 -10.61 1.08
CA ASN A 135 8.95 -11.13 -0.21
C ASN A 135 9.69 -10.04 -0.99
N GLU A 136 10.84 -10.38 -1.54
CA GLU A 136 11.75 -9.40 -2.13
C GLU A 136 12.54 -9.96 -3.32
N SER A 137 12.87 -9.09 -4.29
CA SER A 137 13.83 -9.45 -5.32
C SER A 137 15.23 -9.53 -4.70
N VAL A 138 15.89 -10.66 -4.89
CA VAL A 138 17.27 -10.90 -4.44
C VAL A 138 18.26 -10.41 -5.49
N ALA A 139 17.93 -10.69 -6.75
CA ALA A 139 18.59 -10.20 -7.94
C ALA A 139 17.58 -10.20 -9.09
N ARG A 140 17.96 -9.65 -10.25
CA ARG A 140 17.13 -9.73 -11.46
C ARG A 140 16.84 -11.20 -11.77
N GLY A 141 15.55 -11.56 -11.86
CA GLY A 141 15.11 -12.92 -12.13
C GLY A 141 15.11 -13.86 -10.92
N ILE A 142 15.47 -13.39 -9.72
CA ILE A 142 15.49 -14.19 -8.48
C ILE A 142 14.58 -13.52 -7.43
N VAL A 143 13.57 -14.25 -6.97
CA VAL A 143 12.62 -13.81 -5.94
C VAL A 143 12.77 -14.67 -4.69
N LEU A 144 12.89 -14.01 -3.54
CA LEU A 144 12.81 -14.64 -2.23
C LEU A 144 11.41 -14.46 -1.65
N LEU A 145 10.77 -15.58 -1.35
CA LEU A 145 9.50 -15.67 -0.65
C LEU A 145 9.79 -15.91 0.84
N GLN A 146 9.47 -14.94 1.68
CA GLN A 146 9.68 -14.99 3.13
C GLN A 146 8.37 -14.86 3.92
N ASP A 147 7.29 -14.48 3.25
CA ASP A 147 6.02 -14.20 3.87
C ASP A 147 4.90 -14.81 3.02
N CYS A 148 3.88 -15.27 3.73
CA CYS A 148 2.68 -15.79 3.11
C CYS A 148 1.69 -14.67 2.89
N ALA A 149 0.98 -14.72 1.77
CA ALA A 149 -0.25 -13.95 1.72
C ALA A 149 -1.22 -14.57 2.73
N PRO A 150 -1.74 -13.80 3.70
CA PRO A 150 -2.76 -14.32 4.59
C PRO A 150 -3.98 -14.71 3.75
N ALA A 151 -4.56 -15.87 4.04
CA ALA A 151 -5.89 -16.20 3.53
C ALA A 151 -6.88 -15.25 4.21
N ILE A 152 -7.54 -14.41 3.42
CA ILE A 152 -8.53 -13.46 3.93
C ILE A 152 -9.88 -13.94 3.48
N ASP A 153 -10.80 -14.12 4.43
CA ASP A 153 -12.19 -14.41 4.11
C ASP A 153 -12.83 -13.17 3.48
N LEU A 154 -13.15 -13.27 2.19
CA LEU A 154 -13.79 -12.21 1.42
C LEU A 154 -15.30 -12.44 1.26
N SER A 155 -15.88 -13.49 1.87
CA SER A 155 -17.27 -13.90 1.63
C SER A 155 -18.27 -12.80 2.00
N GLY A 156 -18.13 -12.18 3.18
CA GLY A 156 -18.98 -11.08 3.62
C GLY A 156 -18.86 -9.84 2.70
N ALA A 157 -17.63 -9.45 2.36
CA ALA A 157 -17.37 -8.34 1.45
C ALA A 157 -17.99 -8.57 0.06
N ARG A 158 -17.84 -9.79 -0.50
CA ARG A 158 -18.42 -10.18 -1.79
C ARG A 158 -19.94 -10.21 -1.76
N SER A 159 -20.55 -10.62 -0.64
CA SER A 159 -22.01 -10.59 -0.47
C SER A 159 -22.56 -9.16 -0.50
N VAL A 160 -21.91 -8.22 0.18
CA VAL A 160 -22.25 -6.80 0.09
C VAL A 160 -22.13 -6.30 -1.34
N LEU A 161 -21.01 -6.61 -2.00
CA LEU A 161 -20.75 -6.15 -3.37
C LEU A 161 -21.78 -6.68 -4.38
N ALA A 162 -22.23 -7.93 -4.23
CA ALA A 162 -23.24 -8.52 -5.09
C ALA A 162 -24.57 -7.74 -5.06
N LYS A 163 -24.99 -7.27 -3.87
CA LYS A 163 -26.19 -6.43 -3.73
C LYS A 163 -26.01 -5.09 -4.45
N LEU A 164 -24.89 -4.41 -4.21
CA LEU A 164 -24.60 -3.11 -4.82
C LEU A 164 -24.44 -3.21 -6.35
N ASN A 165 -23.94 -4.33 -6.87
CA ASN A 165 -23.86 -4.58 -8.30
C ASN A 165 -25.24 -4.71 -8.95
N ALA A 166 -26.21 -5.36 -8.30
CA ALA A 166 -27.56 -5.46 -8.84
C ALA A 166 -28.21 -4.08 -9.02
N GLU A 167 -28.00 -3.17 -8.07
CA GLU A 167 -28.48 -1.79 -8.16
C GLU A 167 -27.75 -0.97 -9.23
N LEU A 168 -26.44 -1.18 -9.37
CA LEU A 168 -25.65 -0.51 -10.41
C LEU A 168 -26.04 -0.99 -11.81
N GLU A 169 -26.35 -2.28 -11.94
CA GLU A 169 -26.86 -2.89 -13.17
C GLU A 169 -28.22 -2.31 -13.55
N GLU A 170 -29.14 -2.17 -12.59
CA GLU A 170 -30.44 -1.50 -12.81
C GLU A 170 -30.26 -0.05 -13.31
N LYS A 171 -29.30 0.69 -12.75
CA LYS A 171 -29.03 2.08 -13.11
C LYS A 171 -28.38 2.23 -14.50
N CYS A 172 -27.32 1.48 -14.77
CA CYS A 172 -26.52 1.66 -15.98
C CYS A 172 -27.03 0.84 -17.19
N GLY A 173 -27.86 -0.18 -16.94
CA GLY A 173 -28.51 -0.96 -17.96
C GLY A 173 -27.55 -1.59 -18.97
N ALA A 174 -28.12 -2.00 -20.11
CA ALA A 174 -27.38 -2.73 -21.15
C ALA A 174 -26.46 -1.86 -22.01
N SER A 175 -26.67 -0.53 -22.04
CA SER A 175 -25.88 0.36 -22.90
C SER A 175 -24.44 0.51 -22.44
N ARG A 176 -24.22 0.44 -21.11
CA ARG A 176 -22.89 0.43 -20.52
C ARG A 176 -22.90 -0.29 -19.17
N PRO A 177 -22.93 -1.63 -19.17
CA PRO A 177 -22.95 -2.40 -17.94
C PRO A 177 -21.69 -2.10 -17.13
N LEU A 178 -21.89 -1.61 -15.92
CA LEU A 178 -20.85 -1.41 -14.92
C LEU A 178 -21.05 -2.43 -13.81
N PHE A 179 -19.97 -3.05 -13.36
CA PHE A 179 -19.99 -3.95 -12.22
C PHE A 179 -18.73 -3.76 -11.39
N MET A 180 -18.84 -4.03 -10.10
CA MET A 180 -17.72 -3.98 -9.18
C MET A 180 -17.22 -5.39 -8.86
N LYS A 181 -15.91 -5.51 -8.65
CA LYS A 181 -15.26 -6.77 -8.27
C LYS A 181 -14.27 -6.52 -7.14
N PHE A 182 -14.26 -7.42 -6.16
CA PHE A 182 -13.33 -7.38 -5.03
C PHE A 182 -12.66 -8.73 -4.84
N ALA A 183 -11.37 -8.77 -5.16
CA ALA A 183 -10.57 -10.00 -5.16
C ALA A 183 -9.07 -9.71 -5.09
N PRO A 184 -8.22 -10.72 -4.84
CA PRO A 184 -6.80 -10.65 -5.14
C PRO A 184 -6.55 -10.39 -6.63
N PHE A 185 -5.45 -9.71 -6.97
CA PHE A 185 -5.13 -9.36 -8.36
C PHE A 185 -5.08 -10.56 -9.32
N HIS A 186 -4.59 -11.72 -8.86
CA HIS A 186 -4.54 -12.91 -9.70
C HIS A 186 -5.92 -13.44 -10.13
N GLU A 187 -7.02 -13.04 -9.48
CA GLU A 187 -8.39 -13.43 -9.85
C GLU A 187 -9.08 -12.47 -10.85
N PHE A 188 -8.41 -11.41 -11.32
CA PHE A 188 -8.99 -10.45 -12.28
C PHE A 188 -8.73 -10.80 -13.75
N ASP A 189 -9.72 -11.31 -14.48
CA ASP A 189 -9.59 -11.52 -15.92
C ASP A 189 -9.64 -10.20 -16.72
N GLU A 190 -10.17 -9.15 -16.08
CA GLU A 190 -10.28 -7.81 -16.62
C GLU A 190 -8.93 -7.08 -16.66
N ASP A 191 -8.78 -6.12 -17.57
CA ASP A 191 -7.65 -5.20 -17.61
C ASP A 191 -7.76 -4.19 -16.45
N VAL A 192 -6.99 -4.43 -15.39
CA VAL A 192 -7.02 -3.63 -14.16
C VAL A 192 -6.02 -2.50 -14.23
N THR A 193 -6.51 -1.25 -14.26
CA THR A 193 -5.65 -0.07 -14.10
C THR A 193 -5.10 0.01 -12.67
N ARG A 194 -3.77 0.04 -12.50
CA ARG A 194 -3.13 0.09 -11.17
C ARG A 194 -2.43 1.42 -10.90
N PHE A 195 -2.29 1.79 -9.62
CA PHE A 195 -1.66 3.06 -9.25
C PHE A 195 -0.14 3.05 -9.49
N ASN A 196 0.51 1.89 -9.29
CA ASN A 196 1.96 1.73 -9.32
C ASN A 196 2.39 0.57 -10.24
N GLU A 197 2.09 0.64 -11.54
CA GLU A 197 2.60 -0.36 -12.50
C GLU A 197 4.12 -0.26 -12.73
N TYR A 198 4.71 0.91 -12.48
CA TYR A 198 6.08 1.24 -12.88
C TYR A 198 7.02 1.62 -11.73
N SER A 199 6.50 1.86 -10.53
CA SER A 199 7.36 2.02 -9.36
C SER A 199 7.66 0.63 -8.81
N ASN A 200 8.93 0.36 -8.53
CA ASN A 200 9.47 -0.93 -8.09
C ASN A 200 8.93 -1.41 -6.72
N LEU A 201 7.60 -1.50 -6.54
CA LEU A 201 7.02 -2.52 -5.69
C LEU A 201 7.44 -3.82 -6.37
N SER A 202 8.58 -4.35 -5.92
CA SER A 202 9.16 -5.58 -6.44
C SER A 202 8.04 -6.58 -6.67
N ILE A 203 7.97 -7.21 -7.84
CA ILE A 203 7.04 -8.30 -8.15
C ILE A 203 6.98 -9.35 -7.02
N ALA A 204 8.04 -9.41 -6.21
CA ALA A 204 8.10 -10.15 -4.97
C ALA A 204 7.11 -9.70 -3.86
N GLY A 205 6.83 -8.41 -3.64
CA GLY A 205 6.06 -7.90 -2.50
C GLY A 205 4.54 -8.05 -2.60
N GLN A 206 4.05 -9.28 -2.83
CA GLN A 206 2.62 -9.62 -2.88
C GLN A 206 1.84 -8.98 -4.04
N PHE A 207 2.49 -8.71 -5.18
CA PHE A 207 1.86 -8.06 -6.34
C PHE A 207 0.56 -8.76 -6.79
N TYR A 208 0.60 -10.09 -6.90
CA TYR A 208 -0.53 -10.93 -7.31
C TYR A 208 -1.53 -11.19 -6.18
N ASN A 209 -1.13 -10.97 -4.94
CA ASN A 209 -1.94 -11.13 -3.74
C ASN A 209 -2.56 -9.82 -3.24
N THR A 210 -2.24 -8.69 -3.88
CA THR A 210 -2.83 -7.41 -3.55
C THR A 210 -4.34 -7.49 -3.74
N LEU A 211 -5.11 -7.21 -2.70
CA LEU A 211 -6.57 -7.10 -2.80
C LEU A 211 -6.91 -5.82 -3.56
N ILE A 212 -7.84 -5.92 -4.51
CA ILE A 212 -8.27 -4.82 -5.35
C ILE A 212 -9.79 -4.77 -5.35
N LEU A 213 -10.34 -3.60 -5.05
CA LEU A 213 -11.71 -3.22 -5.36
C LEU A 213 -11.70 -2.46 -6.69
N ALA A 214 -12.41 -2.96 -7.69
CA ALA A 214 -12.45 -2.37 -9.01
C ALA A 214 -13.88 -2.11 -9.48
N LEU A 215 -14.04 -1.09 -10.31
CA LEU A 215 -15.21 -0.86 -11.15
C LEU A 215 -14.84 -1.20 -12.58
N CYS A 216 -15.55 -2.15 -13.18
CA CYS A 216 -15.25 -2.70 -14.48
C CYS A 216 -16.44 -2.60 -15.44
N THR A 217 -16.12 -2.58 -16.73
CA THR A 217 -17.06 -2.55 -17.85
C THR A 217 -17.20 -3.94 -18.45
N SER A 218 -18.31 -4.20 -19.14
CA SER A 218 -18.55 -5.49 -19.80
C SER A 218 -17.56 -5.87 -20.90
N ASP A 219 -16.79 -4.91 -21.44
CA ASP A 219 -15.69 -5.18 -22.37
C ASP A 219 -14.40 -5.66 -21.68
N GLY A 220 -14.46 -5.97 -20.38
CA GLY A 220 -13.36 -6.55 -19.62
C GLY A 220 -12.30 -5.54 -19.20
N LYS A 221 -12.65 -4.27 -18.99
CA LYS A 221 -11.73 -3.22 -18.50
C LYS A 221 -12.17 -2.67 -17.16
N CYS A 222 -11.24 -2.48 -16.23
CA CYS A 222 -11.53 -1.80 -14.98
C CYS A 222 -11.11 -0.33 -15.03
N VAL A 223 -12.11 0.55 -14.99
CA VAL A 223 -11.99 2.00 -15.21
C VAL A 223 -11.63 2.77 -13.94
N SER A 224 -11.87 2.19 -12.76
CA SER A 224 -11.45 2.75 -11.48
C SER A 224 -11.13 1.63 -10.50
N THR A 225 -10.11 1.82 -9.68
CA THR A 225 -9.59 0.80 -8.76
C THR A 225 -9.14 1.41 -7.43
N ILE A 226 -9.19 0.59 -6.38
CA ILE A 226 -8.60 0.83 -5.07
C ILE A 226 -7.83 -0.43 -4.68
N GLU A 227 -6.51 -0.31 -4.55
CA GLU A 227 -5.61 -1.34 -4.04
C GLU A 227 -5.52 -1.24 -2.51
N PHE A 228 -5.52 -2.39 -1.85
CA PHE A 228 -5.51 -2.53 -0.41
C PHE A 228 -4.15 -3.07 0.02
N LEU A 229 -3.45 -2.29 0.84
CA LEU A 229 -2.20 -2.66 1.48
C LEU A 229 -2.50 -2.95 2.94
N LEU A 230 -2.73 -4.22 3.25
CA LEU A 230 -3.12 -4.67 4.57
C LEU A 230 -1.93 -4.69 5.53
N SER A 231 -2.10 -4.11 6.70
CA SER A 231 -1.18 -4.26 7.81
C SER A 231 -1.66 -5.37 8.75
N HIS A 232 -0.72 -6.01 9.43
CA HIS A 232 -1.07 -6.95 10.51
C HIS A 232 -1.64 -6.27 11.76
N SER A 233 -1.59 -4.93 11.84
CA SER A 233 -2.22 -4.19 12.92
C SER A 233 -3.71 -3.97 12.69
N GLY A 234 -4.29 -4.45 11.57
CA GLY A 234 -5.71 -4.23 11.24
C GLY A 234 -5.98 -2.93 10.50
N GLU A 235 -4.95 -2.34 9.88
CA GLU A 235 -5.04 -1.09 9.13
C GLU A 235 -4.94 -1.38 7.63
N ILE A 236 -5.78 -0.73 6.83
CA ILE A 236 -5.72 -0.81 5.36
C ILE A 236 -5.15 0.48 4.81
N ALA A 237 -3.95 0.46 4.24
CA ALA A 237 -3.49 1.58 3.42
C ALA A 237 -4.07 1.45 2.00
N ILE A 238 -4.70 2.52 1.48
CA ILE A 238 -5.33 2.50 0.16
C ILE A 238 -4.55 3.31 -0.88
N LEU A 239 -4.48 2.77 -2.10
CA LEU A 239 -4.01 3.48 -3.29
C LEU A 239 -5.09 3.37 -4.36
N SER A 240 -5.48 4.49 -4.97
CA SER A 240 -6.60 4.49 -5.90
C SER A 240 -6.26 5.13 -7.23
N LYS A 241 -6.76 4.57 -8.33
CA LYS A 241 -6.54 5.08 -9.68
C LYS A 241 -7.84 5.04 -10.48
N THR A 242 -8.03 6.05 -11.33
CA THR A 242 -9.09 6.07 -12.35
C THR A 242 -8.42 6.31 -13.69
N VAL A 243 -8.91 5.66 -14.74
CA VAL A 243 -8.49 5.92 -16.12
C VAL A 243 -8.79 7.38 -16.46
N GLN A 244 -7.88 8.07 -17.13
CA GLN A 244 -7.98 9.51 -17.37
C GLN A 244 -9.28 9.92 -18.07
N ALA A 245 -9.75 9.14 -19.05
CA ALA A 245 -11.01 9.38 -19.77
C ALA A 245 -12.27 9.23 -18.90
N GLU A 246 -12.13 8.62 -17.72
CA GLU A 246 -13.19 8.30 -16.78
C GLU A 246 -13.13 9.19 -15.52
N GLU A 247 -12.14 10.09 -15.45
CA GLU A 247 -12.05 11.10 -14.40
C GLU A 247 -13.25 12.05 -14.46
N GLY A 248 -13.71 12.51 -13.29
CA GLY A 248 -14.90 13.35 -13.18
C GLY A 248 -16.24 12.59 -13.19
N LYS A 249 -16.28 11.31 -13.60
CA LYS A 249 -17.51 10.47 -13.57
C LYS A 249 -17.86 9.89 -12.19
N ARG A 250 -17.21 10.38 -11.14
CA ARG A 250 -17.44 10.03 -9.72
C ARG A 250 -17.19 8.56 -9.34
N TYR A 251 -16.65 7.71 -10.23
CA TYR A 251 -16.37 6.31 -9.92
C TYR A 251 -15.46 6.11 -8.71
N ASN A 252 -14.39 6.89 -8.58
CA ASN A 252 -13.51 6.75 -7.42
C ASN A 252 -14.20 7.15 -6.10
N LYS A 253 -15.11 8.12 -6.16
CA LYS A 253 -15.95 8.52 -5.01
C LYS A 253 -16.88 7.37 -4.62
N MET A 254 -17.54 6.75 -5.60
CA MET A 254 -18.36 5.55 -5.43
C MET A 254 -17.58 4.39 -4.79
N LEU A 255 -16.41 4.05 -5.36
CA LEU A 255 -15.59 2.96 -4.84
C LEU A 255 -15.12 3.21 -3.40
N ARG A 256 -14.94 4.46 -2.98
CA ARG A 256 -14.60 4.79 -1.57
C ARG A 256 -15.79 4.57 -0.62
N TYR A 257 -17.03 4.81 -1.06
CA TYR A 257 -18.23 4.42 -0.29
C TYR A 257 -18.29 2.91 -0.14
N VAL A 258 -18.10 2.18 -1.25
CA VAL A 258 -18.10 0.72 -1.27
C VAL A 258 -16.99 0.15 -0.39
N LEU A 259 -15.77 0.69 -0.47
CA LEU A 259 -14.63 0.35 0.38
C LEU A 259 -15.01 0.37 1.87
N THR A 260 -15.67 1.44 2.32
CA THR A 260 -16.03 1.59 3.74
C THR A 260 -17.06 0.54 4.17
N MET A 261 -18.01 0.20 3.29
CA MET A 261 -19.00 -0.86 3.53
C MET A 261 -18.36 -2.24 3.59
N ILE A 262 -17.46 -2.57 2.66
CA ILE A 262 -16.83 -3.90 2.61
C ILE A 262 -15.73 -4.07 3.66
N ALA A 263 -15.06 -2.99 4.09
CA ALA A 263 -14.03 -3.05 5.13
C ALA A 263 -14.59 -3.56 6.46
N MET A 264 -15.86 -3.25 6.78
CA MET A 264 -16.57 -3.80 7.96
C MET A 264 -16.73 -5.31 7.91
N GLN A 265 -16.68 -5.91 6.72
CA GLN A 265 -16.83 -7.35 6.53
C GLN A 265 -15.49 -8.08 6.53
N LEU A 266 -14.37 -7.36 6.63
CA LEU A 266 -13.03 -7.94 6.62
C LEU A 266 -12.57 -8.23 8.07
N PRO A 267 -12.20 -9.48 8.40
CA PRO A 267 -11.78 -9.84 9.75
C PRO A 267 -10.57 -9.03 10.23
N GLY A 268 -10.65 -8.50 11.45
CA GLY A 268 -9.53 -7.81 12.12
C GLY A 268 -9.22 -6.41 11.60
N ILE A 269 -9.98 -5.89 10.64
CA ILE A 269 -9.81 -4.54 10.13
C ILE A 269 -10.56 -3.54 11.01
N HIS A 270 -9.88 -2.46 11.42
CA HIS A 270 -10.49 -1.39 12.22
C HIS A 270 -10.28 0.02 11.67
N SER A 271 -9.38 0.21 10.69
CA SER A 271 -9.15 1.52 10.09
C SER A 271 -8.62 1.46 8.66
N ILE A 272 -8.92 2.52 7.91
CA ILE A 272 -8.43 2.76 6.55
C ILE A 272 -7.54 4.00 6.58
N LYS A 273 -6.28 3.84 6.15
CA LYS A 273 -5.30 4.91 6.01
C LYS A 273 -5.16 5.34 4.56
N SER A 274 -5.10 6.64 4.33
CA SER A 274 -4.92 7.22 3.00
C SER A 274 -3.95 8.40 3.06
N ILE A 275 -3.09 8.48 2.04
CA ILE A 275 -2.19 9.62 1.82
C ILE A 275 -2.77 10.47 0.69
N ALA A 276 -3.38 11.59 1.03
CA ALA A 276 -3.91 12.52 0.04
C ALA A 276 -2.79 13.42 -0.49
N VAL A 277 -2.44 13.27 -1.76
CA VAL A 277 -1.43 14.09 -2.45
C VAL A 277 -2.01 15.31 -3.17
N ASN A 278 -3.34 15.48 -3.14
CA ASN A 278 -4.05 16.60 -3.77
C ASN A 278 -5.24 17.05 -2.91
N PRO A 279 -5.67 18.32 -3.03
CA PRO A 279 -6.71 18.90 -2.19
C PRO A 279 -8.08 18.22 -2.37
N ILE A 280 -8.39 17.72 -3.56
CA ILE A 280 -9.68 17.06 -3.83
C ILE A 280 -9.78 15.77 -3.02
N SER A 281 -8.72 14.97 -3.00
CA SER A 281 -8.70 13.70 -2.27
C SER A 281 -8.79 13.93 -0.76
N ALA A 282 -8.10 14.94 -0.23
CA ALA A 282 -8.17 15.30 1.18
C ALA A 282 -9.58 15.78 1.56
N TRP A 283 -10.17 16.67 0.75
CA TRP A 283 -11.54 17.16 0.94
C TRP A 283 -12.55 16.02 0.95
N LEU A 284 -12.45 15.10 -0.03
CA LEU A 284 -13.36 13.98 -0.12
C LEU A 284 -13.34 13.13 1.15
N LEU A 285 -12.15 12.77 1.63
CA LEU A 285 -11.97 11.92 2.81
C LEU A 285 -12.45 12.60 4.10
N ILE A 286 -12.07 13.86 4.32
CA ILE A 286 -12.47 14.59 5.54
C ILE A 286 -13.99 14.81 5.56
N HIS A 287 -14.56 15.26 4.45
CA HIS A 287 -15.95 15.72 4.44
C HIS A 287 -16.97 14.58 4.29
N TYR A 288 -16.69 13.57 3.45
CA TYR A 288 -17.65 12.49 3.15
C TYR A 288 -17.35 11.17 3.86
N PHE A 289 -16.21 11.04 4.52
CA PHE A 289 -15.81 9.80 5.19
C PHE A 289 -15.37 10.04 6.64
N HIS A 290 -15.64 11.24 7.17
CA HIS A 290 -15.27 11.65 8.53
C HIS A 290 -13.81 11.33 8.90
N ALA A 291 -12.90 11.44 7.92
CA ALA A 291 -11.52 11.08 8.14
C ALA A 291 -10.84 12.04 9.11
N ARG A 292 -10.11 11.49 10.07
CA ARG A 292 -9.24 12.25 10.99
C ARG A 292 -7.86 12.46 10.38
N VAL A 293 -7.24 13.59 10.69
CA VAL A 293 -5.85 13.87 10.33
C VAL A 293 -4.94 13.15 11.33
N ASP A 294 -3.94 12.43 10.83
CA ASP A 294 -3.00 11.72 11.69
C ASP A 294 -2.17 12.71 12.53
N ALA A 295 -1.93 12.35 13.79
CA ALA A 295 -1.16 13.17 14.72
C ALA A 295 0.26 13.46 14.20
N GLY A 296 0.68 14.72 14.26
CA GLY A 296 1.97 15.18 13.77
C GLY A 296 2.03 15.40 12.26
N ASN A 297 0.93 15.22 11.53
CA ASN A 297 0.88 15.56 10.11
C ASN A 297 1.05 17.08 9.91
N PRO A 298 1.79 17.55 8.88
CA PRO A 298 1.96 18.99 8.65
C PRO A 298 0.66 19.78 8.45
N PHE A 299 -0.42 19.11 8.01
CA PHE A 299 -1.74 19.73 7.90
C PHE A 299 -2.36 20.02 9.27
N GLU A 300 -2.21 19.13 10.26
CA GLU A 300 -2.66 19.37 11.63
C GLU A 300 -1.96 20.61 12.22
N ILE A 301 -0.64 20.71 11.99
CA ILE A 301 0.16 21.87 12.42
C ILE A 301 -0.33 23.15 11.73
N PHE A 302 -0.60 23.09 10.42
CA PHE A 302 -1.15 24.22 9.68
C PHE A 302 -2.51 24.68 10.23
N LEU A 303 -3.42 23.75 10.53
CA LEU A 303 -4.72 24.07 11.11
C LEU A 303 -4.56 24.76 12.47
N LYS A 304 -3.66 24.22 13.33
CA LYS A 304 -3.34 24.79 14.63
C LYS A 304 -2.77 26.20 14.52
N ASP A 305 -1.80 26.43 13.63
CA ASP A 305 -1.18 27.74 13.41
C ASP A 305 -2.17 28.79 12.91
N LYS A 306 -3.22 28.34 12.19
CA LYS A 306 -4.30 29.19 11.69
C LYS A 306 -5.50 29.30 12.65
N GLY A 307 -5.48 28.58 13.78
CA GLY A 307 -6.60 28.53 14.72
C GLY A 307 -7.87 27.91 14.14
N ILE A 308 -7.74 26.97 13.20
CA ILE A 308 -8.88 26.31 12.52
C ILE A 308 -9.14 24.97 13.20
N ALA A 309 -10.35 24.79 13.72
CA ALA A 309 -10.81 23.52 14.29
C ALA A 309 -11.16 22.50 13.17
N MET A 310 -11.12 21.21 13.49
CA MET A 310 -11.32 20.12 12.53
C MET A 310 -12.69 20.17 11.83
N GLU A 311 -13.74 20.49 12.58
CA GLU A 311 -15.11 20.67 12.11
C GLU A 311 -15.28 21.87 11.16
N ASN A 312 -14.33 22.80 11.17
CA ASN A 312 -14.33 24.02 10.35
C ASN A 312 -13.40 23.91 9.13
N ILE A 313 -12.90 22.72 8.81
CA ILE A 313 -12.12 22.50 7.60
C ILE A 313 -13.03 22.65 6.38
N THR A 314 -12.70 23.62 5.53
CA THR A 314 -13.39 23.87 4.26
C THR A 314 -12.47 23.57 3.08
N GLN A 315 -13.03 23.42 1.88
CA GLN A 315 -12.23 23.22 0.67
C GLN A 315 -11.18 24.34 0.43
N PRO A 316 -11.48 25.64 0.64
CA PRO A 316 -10.47 26.70 0.57
C PRO A 316 -9.31 26.54 1.57
N VAL A 317 -9.57 26.05 2.79
CA VAL A 317 -8.52 25.79 3.80
C VAL A 317 -7.57 24.71 3.32
N ILE A 318 -8.11 23.61 2.79
CA ILE A 318 -7.30 22.53 2.22
C ILE A 318 -6.50 23.05 1.02
N GLN A 319 -7.12 23.80 0.12
CA GLN A 319 -6.44 24.39 -1.04
C GLN A 319 -5.29 25.30 -0.63
N ALA A 320 -5.49 26.15 0.39
CA ALA A 320 -4.45 27.02 0.92
C ALA A 320 -3.23 26.22 1.44
N TYR A 321 -3.46 25.12 2.15
CA TYR A 321 -2.39 24.24 2.60
C TYR A 321 -1.56 23.66 1.45
N TYR A 322 -2.21 23.15 0.39
CA TYR A 322 -1.50 22.61 -0.77
C TYR A 322 -0.81 23.70 -1.59
N ALA A 323 -1.36 24.92 -1.64
CA ALA A 323 -0.71 26.07 -2.27
C ALA A 323 0.60 26.46 -1.58
N GLU A 324 0.71 26.23 -0.27
CA GLU A 324 1.95 26.40 0.51
C GLU A 324 2.96 25.25 0.32
N LYS A 325 2.66 24.24 -0.52
CA LYS A 325 3.52 23.08 -0.83
C LYS A 325 4.00 22.29 0.40
N LYS A 326 3.14 22.19 1.42
CA LYS A 326 3.46 21.56 2.72
C LYS A 326 3.47 20.02 2.74
N GLY A 327 3.27 19.38 1.59
CA GLY A 327 3.30 17.92 1.44
C GLY A 327 1.92 17.28 1.51
N PRO A 328 1.85 15.93 1.56
CA PRO A 328 0.58 15.21 1.58
C PRO A 328 -0.13 15.28 2.94
N VAL A 329 -1.44 15.07 2.93
CA VAL A 329 -2.26 14.94 4.15
C VAL A 329 -2.48 13.46 4.44
N HIS A 330 -2.11 13.01 5.64
CA HIS A 330 -2.31 11.63 6.09
C HIS A 330 -3.62 11.57 6.86
N LEU A 331 -4.51 10.70 6.40
CA LEU A 331 -5.88 10.62 6.87
C LEU A 331 -6.20 9.18 7.27
N THR A 332 -6.92 9.04 8.38
CA THR A 332 -7.44 7.77 8.87
C THR A 332 -8.97 7.82 8.93
N ILE A 333 -9.64 6.79 8.41
CA ILE A 333 -11.07 6.56 8.56
C ILE A 333 -11.23 5.36 9.49
N ASP A 334 -12.03 5.51 10.54
CA ASP A 334 -12.34 4.40 11.43
C ASP A 334 -13.42 3.51 10.77
N VAL A 335 -13.22 2.19 10.81
CA VAL A 335 -14.16 1.21 10.25
C VAL A 335 -15.19 0.89 11.33
N ASN A 336 -16.38 1.47 11.18
CA ASN A 336 -17.50 1.34 12.12
C ASN A 336 -18.86 1.44 11.42
N ASP A 337 -19.93 1.09 12.13
CA ASP A 337 -21.30 1.07 11.61
C ASP A 337 -21.77 2.44 11.11
N ALA A 338 -21.41 3.53 11.81
CA ALA A 338 -21.83 4.88 11.43
C ALA A 338 -21.26 5.28 10.07
N ASN A 339 -19.95 5.06 9.86
CA ASN A 339 -19.28 5.35 8.59
C ASN A 339 -19.76 4.42 7.46
N SER A 340 -20.05 3.15 7.78
CA SER A 340 -20.64 2.19 6.83
C SER A 340 -22.04 2.61 6.37
N GLN A 341 -22.91 3.01 7.32
CA GLN A 341 -24.28 3.42 7.04
C GLN A 341 -24.36 4.75 6.28
N ASP A 342 -23.50 5.73 6.63
CA ASP A 342 -23.39 6.95 5.82
C ASP A 342 -22.90 6.61 4.41
N SER A 343 -21.86 5.78 4.27
CA SER A 343 -21.36 5.35 2.95
C SER A 343 -22.43 4.65 2.11
N TYR A 344 -23.26 3.80 2.71
CA TYR A 344 -24.42 3.19 2.05
C TYR A 344 -25.40 4.26 1.55
N THR A 345 -25.75 5.21 2.42
CA THR A 345 -26.65 6.33 2.07
C THR A 345 -26.09 7.18 0.93
N GLN A 346 -24.79 7.50 0.96
CA GLN A 346 -24.14 8.30 -0.09
C GLN A 346 -24.03 7.52 -1.40
N PHE A 347 -23.78 6.21 -1.37
CA PHE A 347 -23.79 5.35 -2.55
C PHE A 347 -25.14 5.42 -3.27
N HIS A 348 -26.25 5.21 -2.56
CA HIS A 348 -27.57 5.28 -3.21
C HIS A 348 -27.91 6.66 -3.74
N LYS A 349 -27.53 7.74 -3.04
CA LYS A 349 -27.72 9.11 -3.57
C LYS A 349 -26.96 9.30 -4.89
N LEU A 350 -25.75 8.75 -4.98
CA LEU A 350 -24.88 8.80 -6.16
C LEU A 350 -25.47 8.01 -7.34
N VAL A 351 -25.96 6.79 -7.07
CA VAL A 351 -26.57 5.89 -8.06
C VAL A 351 -27.93 6.41 -8.53
N ALA A 352 -28.76 6.89 -7.60
CA ALA A 352 -30.08 7.47 -7.92
C ALA A 352 -29.99 8.81 -8.67
N GLY A 353 -28.84 9.50 -8.62
CA GLY A 353 -28.66 10.78 -9.30
C GLY A 353 -29.43 11.92 -8.64
N VAL A 354 -29.55 11.92 -7.31
CA VAL A 354 -30.30 12.93 -6.55
C VAL A 354 -29.77 14.36 -6.81
N SER A 355 -28.48 14.49 -7.16
CA SER A 355 -27.85 15.71 -7.63
C SER A 355 -27.16 15.43 -8.97
N PRO A 356 -27.49 16.15 -10.06
CA PRO A 356 -26.84 15.97 -11.36
C PRO A 356 -25.31 16.19 -11.33
N ALA A 357 -24.82 16.98 -10.39
CA ALA A 357 -23.38 17.23 -10.22
C ALA A 357 -22.62 16.07 -9.55
N ASP A 358 -23.37 15.16 -8.90
CA ASP A 358 -22.87 14.03 -8.12
C ASP A 358 -23.30 12.68 -8.71
N GLU A 359 -24.05 12.63 -9.80
CA GLU A 359 -24.49 11.37 -10.38
C GLU A 359 -23.33 10.58 -11.04
N ILE A 360 -23.37 9.25 -10.94
CA ILE A 360 -22.49 8.37 -11.72
C ILE A 360 -22.87 8.41 -13.20
N LYS A 361 -21.87 8.48 -14.09
CA LYS A 361 -22.12 8.49 -15.52
C LYS A 361 -21.94 7.10 -16.13
N CYS A 362 -23.06 6.47 -16.45
CA CYS A 362 -23.11 5.43 -17.46
C CYS A 362 -22.93 6.15 -18.82
#